data_AF-A0A150F714-F1
#
_entry.id   AF-A0A150F714-F1
#
_cell.length_a   1.000
_cell.length_b   1.000
_cell.length_c   1.000
_cell.angle_alpha   90.00
_cell.angle_beta   90.00
_cell.angle_gamma   90.00
#
_symmetry.space_group_name_H-M   'P 1'
#
loop_
_entity.id
_entity.type
_entity.pdbx_description
1 polymer ?
#
loop_
_entity_poly.entity_id
_entity_poly.type
_entity_poly.pdbx_seq_one_letter_code
_entity_poly.pdbx_strand_id
1 'polypeptide(L)'
;MQNGNKGFSTIESLSALAIWLFFMISIVPVWSGMLADEQLIEDQKEAYQLLRENIGTYMMSGKQLPSSVVTWKEEGDYQKVCTVIRGEKNVCLSILSTKWLYAS
;
A
#
# COMPACT_ATOMS: atom_id res chain seq x y z
N MET A 1 -9.28 -34.35 -52.75
CA MET A 1 -9.91 -33.49 -51.72
C MET A 1 -10.45 -34.40 -50.61
N GLN A 2 -9.79 -34.45 -49.46
CA GLN A 2 -10.41 -34.97 -48.23
C GLN A 2 -9.99 -34.04 -47.09
N ASN A 3 -10.73 -32.95 -46.94
CA ASN A 3 -10.74 -32.17 -45.71
C ASN A 3 -11.56 -32.97 -44.70
N GLY A 4 -10.92 -33.92 -44.02
CA GLY A 4 -11.48 -34.54 -42.83
C GLY A 4 -11.32 -33.56 -41.67
N ASN A 5 -12.43 -33.09 -41.09
CA ASN A 5 -12.39 -32.37 -39.81
C ASN A 5 -11.69 -33.27 -38.79
N LYS A 6 -10.42 -32.97 -38.48
CA LYS A 6 -9.69 -33.58 -37.37
C LYS A 6 -10.27 -32.98 -36.09
N GLY A 7 -11.35 -33.57 -35.61
CA GLY A 7 -11.85 -33.29 -34.27
C GLY A 7 -10.73 -33.52 -33.26
N PHE A 8 -10.66 -32.67 -32.24
CA PHE A 8 -9.64 -32.74 -31.20
C PHE A 8 -9.75 -34.08 -30.48
N SER A 9 -8.64 -34.82 -30.35
CA SER A 9 -8.64 -36.08 -29.61
C SER A 9 -8.85 -35.82 -28.12
N THR A 10 -9.57 -36.70 -27.42
CA THR A 10 -9.81 -36.58 -25.97
C THR A 10 -8.51 -36.46 -25.18
N ILE A 11 -7.45 -37.13 -25.61
CA ILE A 11 -6.11 -37.06 -25.00
C ILE A 11 -5.49 -35.68 -25.22
N GLU A 12 -5.60 -35.13 -26.43
CA GLU A 12 -5.10 -33.79 -26.74
C GLU A 12 -5.84 -32.77 -25.87
N SER A 13 -7.17 -32.87 -25.71
CA SER A 13 -7.94 -31.95 -24.86
C SER A 13 -7.57 -32.05 -23.39
N LEU A 14 -7.33 -33.26 -22.88
CA LEU A 14 -6.90 -33.49 -21.50
C LEU A 14 -5.50 -32.92 -21.26
N SER A 15 -4.58 -33.09 -22.22
CA SER A 15 -3.23 -32.54 -22.13
C SER A 15 -3.23 -31.02 -22.16
N ALA A 16 -4.03 -30.41 -23.04
CA ALA A 16 -4.20 -28.95 -23.12
C ALA A 16 -4.81 -28.39 -21.83
N LEU A 17 -5.81 -29.07 -21.26
CA LEU A 17 -6.40 -28.68 -19.98
C LEU A 17 -5.39 -28.77 -18.83
N ALA A 18 -4.58 -29.84 -18.78
CA ALA A 18 -3.57 -29.99 -17.74
C ALA A 18 -2.49 -28.91 -17.82
N ILE A 19 -2.03 -28.58 -19.03
CA ILE A 19 -1.08 -27.48 -19.27
C ILE A 19 -1.70 -26.14 -18.86
N TRP A 20 -2.95 -25.90 -19.23
CA TRP A 20 -3.68 -24.69 -18.86
C TRP A 20 -3.80 -24.54 -17.34
N LEU A 21 -4.18 -25.61 -16.63
CA LEU A 21 -4.27 -25.61 -15.17
C LEU A 21 -2.91 -25.36 -14.51
N PHE A 22 -1.83 -25.95 -15.02
CA PHE A 22 -0.48 -25.71 -14.51
C PHE A 22 -0.07 -24.24 -14.63
N PHE A 23 -0.39 -23.60 -15.77
CA PHE A 23 -0.16 -22.16 -15.94
C PHE A 23 -1.00 -21.33 -14.98
N MET A 24 -2.29 -21.63 -14.83
CA MET A 24 -3.17 -20.90 -13.91
C MET A 24 -2.69 -21.01 -12.46
N ILE A 25 -2.29 -22.19 -12.01
CA ILE A 25 -1.75 -22.42 -10.66
C ILE A 25 -0.49 -21.58 -10.40
N SER A 26 0.34 -21.35 -11.42
CA SER A 26 1.57 -20.56 -11.29
C SER A 26 1.32 -19.05 -11.38
N ILE A 27 0.44 -18.63 -12.28
CA ILE A 27 0.21 -17.22 -12.62
C ILE A 27 -0.69 -16.52 -11.60
N VAL A 28 -1.75 -17.19 -11.14
CA VAL A 28 -2.71 -16.63 -10.17
C VAL A 28 -2.06 -16.16 -8.86
N PRO A 29 -1.22 -16.96 -8.17
CA PRO A 29 -0.62 -16.51 -6.90
C PRO A 29 0.32 -15.32 -7.08
N VAL A 30 1.06 -15.27 -8.21
CA VAL A 30 1.95 -14.14 -8.52
C VAL A 30 1.13 -12.86 -8.73
N TRP A 31 0.06 -12.94 -9.51
CA TRP A 31 -0.83 -11.78 -9.74
C TRP A 31 -1.51 -11.32 -8.45
N SER A 32 -1.99 -12.26 -7.62
CA SER A 32 -2.58 -11.90 -6.34
C SER A 32 -1.57 -11.25 -5.39
N GLY A 33 -0.31 -11.68 -5.42
CA GLY A 33 0.77 -11.08 -4.65
C GLY A 33 1.05 -9.64 -5.10
N MET A 34 1.09 -9.38 -6.41
CA MET A 34 1.29 -8.03 -6.95
C MET A 34 0.13 -7.09 -6.59
N LEU A 35 -1.12 -7.55 -6.70
CA LEU A 35 -2.30 -6.73 -6.34
C LEU A 35 -2.33 -6.39 -4.85
N ALA A 36 -1.94 -7.32 -3.99
CA ALA A 36 -1.84 -7.07 -2.56
C ALA A 36 -0.73 -6.07 -2.23
N ASP A 37 0.40 -6.12 -2.95
CA ASP A 37 1.51 -5.16 -2.77
C ASP A 37 1.13 -3.75 -3.24
N GLU A 38 0.41 -3.64 -4.36
CA GLU A 38 -0.07 -2.36 -4.89
C GLU A 38 -1.00 -1.65 -3.90
N GLN A 39 -1.95 -2.37 -3.29
CA GLN A 39 -2.83 -1.83 -2.26
C GLN A 39 -2.06 -1.35 -1.02
N LEU A 40 -1.05 -2.11 -0.58
CA LEU A 40 -0.21 -1.72 0.56
C LEU A 40 0.61 -0.45 0.25
N ILE A 41 1.13 -0.32 -0.97
CA ILE A 41 1.87 0.87 -1.41
C ILE A 41 0.95 2.08 -1.48
N GLU A 42 -0.27 1.92 -2.02
CA GLU A 42 -1.25 2.99 -2.14
C GLU A 42 -1.70 3.50 -0.76
N ASP A 43 -2.06 2.59 0.15
CA ASP A 43 -2.40 2.91 1.54
C ASP A 43 -1.25 3.61 2.26
N GLN A 44 0.00 3.18 2.02
CA GLN A 44 1.18 3.82 2.60
C GLN A 44 1.39 5.23 2.04
N LYS A 45 1.15 5.43 0.76
CA LYS A 45 1.25 6.74 0.10
C LYS A 45 0.22 7.72 0.64
N GLU A 46 -1.03 7.29 0.81
CA GLU A 46 -2.09 8.11 1.42
C GLU A 46 -1.73 8.52 2.85
N ALA A 47 -1.23 7.57 3.65
CA ALA A 47 -0.77 7.83 5.01
C ALA A 47 0.35 8.89 5.06
N TYR A 48 1.34 8.80 4.16
CA TYR A 48 2.40 9.81 4.05
C TYR A 48 1.89 11.17 3.60
N GLN A 49 0.91 11.23 2.70
CA GLN A 49 0.29 12.50 2.28
C GLN A 49 -0.42 13.18 3.45
N LEU A 50 -1.22 12.42 4.22
CA LEU A 50 -1.88 12.92 5.42
C LEU A 50 -0.88 13.44 6.46
N LEU A 51 0.18 12.67 6.73
CA LEU A 51 1.26 13.08 7.63
C LEU A 51 1.93 14.37 7.14
N ARG A 52 2.24 14.46 5.85
CA ARG A 52 2.90 15.63 5.25
C ARG A 52 2.06 16.89 5.36
N GLU A 53 0.76 16.81 5.14
CA GLU A 53 -0.14 17.96 5.27
C GLU A 53 -0.24 18.45 6.72
N ASN A 54 -0.37 17.53 7.67
CA ASN A 54 -0.39 17.84 9.10
C ASN A 54 0.92 18.45 9.58
N ILE A 55 2.06 17.86 9.16
CA ILE A 55 3.39 18.37 9.46
C ILE A 55 3.60 19.75 8.81
N GLY A 56 3.20 19.93 7.55
CA GLY A 56 3.33 21.21 6.85
C GLY A 56 2.57 22.31 7.56
N THR A 57 1.34 22.03 8.00
CA THR A 57 0.53 22.99 8.75
C THR A 57 1.12 23.30 10.13
N TYR A 58 1.63 22.29 10.83
CA TYR A 58 2.36 22.48 12.08
C TYR A 58 3.62 23.33 11.88
N MET A 59 4.38 23.05 10.83
CA MET A 59 5.61 23.77 10.50
C MET A 59 5.34 25.22 10.09
N MET A 60 4.14 25.57 9.59
CA MET A 60 3.77 26.94 9.19
C MET A 60 3.07 27.75 10.29
N SER A 61 2.33 27.09 11.18
CA SER A 61 1.47 27.74 12.18
C SER A 61 1.92 27.53 13.62
N GLY A 62 2.83 26.58 13.86
CA GLY A 62 3.21 26.11 15.19
C GLY A 62 2.12 25.33 15.92
N LYS A 63 0.95 25.11 15.30
CA LYS A 63 -0.20 24.45 15.92
C LYS A 63 -0.40 23.05 15.37
N GLN A 64 -0.65 22.10 16.26
CA GLN A 64 -1.01 20.73 15.89
C GLN A 64 -2.47 20.71 15.46
N LEU A 65 -2.75 20.18 14.27
CA LEU A 65 -4.13 19.97 13.85
C LEU A 65 -4.75 18.82 14.65
N PRO A 66 -5.94 19.00 15.25
CA PRO A 66 -6.68 17.90 15.84
C PRO A 66 -7.17 16.99 14.72
N SER A 67 -6.58 15.80 14.62
CA SER A 67 -7.00 14.75 13.70
C SER A 67 -7.28 13.49 14.49
N SER A 68 -8.39 12.81 14.21
CA SER A 68 -8.72 11.52 14.82
C SER A 68 -7.79 10.40 14.35
N VAL A 69 -7.05 10.62 13.27
CA VAL A 69 -6.22 9.59 12.61
C VAL A 69 -4.73 9.80 12.89
N VAL A 70 -4.32 11.03 13.24
CA VAL A 70 -2.92 11.41 13.45
C VAL A 70 -2.64 11.66 14.93
N THR A 71 -1.65 10.94 15.47
CA THR A 71 -1.22 11.05 16.86
C THR A 71 0.15 11.73 16.95
N TRP A 72 0.27 12.66 17.89
CA TRP A 72 1.50 13.42 18.14
C TRP A 72 2.10 12.98 19.48
N LYS A 73 3.41 12.74 19.50
CA LYS A 73 4.18 12.40 20.70
C LYS A 73 5.45 13.23 20.74
N GLU A 74 5.70 13.90 21.85
CA GLU A 74 6.95 14.66 22.05
C GLU A 74 8.05 13.72 22.56
N GLU A 75 9.24 13.85 21.98
CA GLU A 75 10.42 13.04 22.27
C GLU A 75 11.66 13.95 22.29
N GLY A 76 11.77 14.72 23.38
CA GLY A 76 12.84 15.73 23.54
C GLY A 76 12.70 16.88 22.55
N ASP A 77 13.75 17.11 21.76
CA ASP A 77 13.77 18.14 20.71
C ASP A 77 12.99 17.73 19.46
N TYR A 78 12.53 16.48 19.39
CA TYR A 78 11.79 15.93 18.27
C TYR A 78 10.33 15.71 18.63
N GLN A 79 9.50 15.73 17.61
CA GLN A 79 8.10 15.40 17.68
C GLN A 79 7.79 14.27 16.70
N LYS A 80 7.27 13.17 17.23
CA LYS A 80 6.89 11.99 16.48
C LYS A 80 5.42 12.09 16.11
N VAL A 81 5.12 11.90 14.83
CA VAL A 81 3.79 11.99 14.25
C VAL A 81 3.47 10.64 13.64
N CYS A 82 2.41 9.98 14.11
CA CYS A 82 2.05 8.63 13.69
C CYS A 82 0.61 8.59 13.16
N THR A 83 0.39 7.80 12.12
CA THR A 83 -0.94 7.48 11.56
C THR A 83 -1.11 5.97 11.45
N VAL A 84 -2.34 5.50 11.59
CA VAL A 84 -2.69 4.08 11.46
C VAL A 84 -3.08 3.79 10.02
N ILE A 85 -2.53 2.74 9.43
CA ILE A 85 -2.97 2.20 8.13
C ILE A 85 -3.94 1.03 8.38
N ARG A 86 -4.92 0.84 7.49
CA ARG A 86 -5.81 -0.33 7.49
C ARG A 86 -4.96 -1.61 7.54
N GLY A 87 -5.07 -2.36 8.64
CA GLY A 87 -4.24 -3.56 8.89
C GLY A 87 -3.14 -3.40 9.95
N GLU A 88 -3.32 -2.50 10.93
CA GLU A 88 -2.53 -2.38 12.18
C GLU A 88 -1.07 -1.90 12.02
N LYS A 89 -0.61 -1.57 10.81
CA LYS A 89 0.71 -0.98 10.61
C LYS A 89 0.65 0.54 10.86
N ASN A 90 1.40 1.00 11.86
CA ASN A 90 1.56 2.42 12.13
C ASN A 90 2.72 2.99 11.31
N VAL A 91 2.47 4.07 10.58
CA VAL A 91 3.52 4.86 9.93
C VAL A 91 3.81 6.06 10.80
N CYS A 92 5.07 6.18 11.22
CA CYS A 92 5.52 7.27 12.07
C CYS A 92 6.67 8.03 11.42
N LEU A 93 6.63 9.35 11.55
CA LEU A 93 7.71 10.25 11.16
C LEU A 93 8.15 11.06 12.37
N SER A 94 9.46 11.23 12.53
CA SER A 94 10.01 12.14 13.54
C SER A 94 10.41 13.45 12.85
N ILE A 95 9.89 14.56 13.34
CA ILE A 95 10.25 15.91 12.89
C ILE A 95 10.89 16.70 14.02
N LEU A 96 11.69 17.71 13.70
CA LEU A 96 12.19 18.62 14.72
C LEU A 96 11.04 19.46 15.28
N SER A 97 11.00 19.68 16.58
CA SER A 97 10.02 20.57 17.20
C SER A 97 10.24 21.99 16.71
N THR A 98 9.19 22.62 16.19
CA THR A 98 9.23 24.01 15.69
C THR A 98 8.54 24.98 16.65
N LYS A 99 8.22 24.57 17.87
CA LYS A 99 7.61 25.46 18.89
C LYS A 99 8.42 26.75 19.12
N TRP A 100 9.75 26.66 19.02
CA TRP A 100 10.65 27.81 19.16
C TRP A 100 10.55 28.83 18.01
N LEU A 101 10.15 28.41 16.80
CA LEU A 101 9.98 29.30 15.64
C LEU A 101 8.78 30.22 15.77
N TYR A 102 7.79 29.82 16.57
CA TYR A 102 6.51 30.51 16.75
C TYR A 102 6.35 31.09 18.16
N ALA A 103 7.45 31.22 18.91
CA ALA A 103 7.47 31.87 20.20
C ALA A 103 7.23 33.38 20.03
N SER A 104 5.95 33.77 20.05
CA SER A 104 5.50 35.14 20.25
C SER A 104 4.36 35.17 21.25
#